data_AF-A0A1M3N0P8-F1
#
_entry.id   AF-A0A1M3N0P8-F1
#
_cell.length_a   1.000
_cell.length_b   1.000
_cell.length_c   1.000
_cell.angle_alpha   90.00
_cell.angle_beta   90.00
_cell.angle_gamma   90.00
#
_symmetry.space_group_name_H-M   'P 1'
#
loop_
_entity.id
_entity.type
_entity.pdbx_description
1 polymer ?
#
loop_
_entity_poly.entity_id
_entity_poly.type
_entity_poly.pdbx_seq_one_letter_code
_entity_poly.pdbx_strand_id
1 'polypeptide(L)'
;MSIGQSNGSGVPGQGSPARAPANVRIVDPVPFAPSPRERLRSFMRVHGRKLWWLHSAYALGLGIAVVAFAQKGFDHARWLAVSIGAAWLLVVLFFRLFGSGREQAQLHAAPAKARLRFFAMTYALKNLYQGMLFFLLPFYWKSTTFWAPNSWFVVLLGTCALLSTLDIVFDRVVFRFRALASIFHGVALFGCLNLVVPALFPDTRTLYSLLIAMGITVVGFWTIHVSVAMLRDRRWIALFFLSAAAALGGAYAGRTAIPPVPMYVSKGAVGPIVLPDGRLGMVVHELHPSVIDKLIAITDVVVPGGKGDRLVHVWRHDGDEVHRATETTSKVDGPEGTVRLRSALSGRQLPARLIGTWAIDVETQDSQLVGRVSFLVAD
;
A
#
# COMPACT_ATOMS: atom_id res chain seq x y z
N MET A 1 7.28 88.48 21.92
CA MET A 1 7.52 89.76 21.22
C MET A 1 9.03 89.96 21.18
N SER A 2 9.66 89.59 20.06
CA SER A 2 10.28 90.48 19.05
C SER A 2 11.41 91.32 19.68
N ILE A 3 12.69 91.13 19.35
CA ILE A 3 13.43 91.60 18.15
C ILE A 3 14.87 91.02 18.35
N GLY A 4 15.67 90.53 17.40
CA GLY A 4 15.83 90.86 15.99
C GLY A 4 17.10 91.72 15.76
N GLN A 5 18.20 91.05 15.36
CA GLN A 5 19.29 91.55 14.49
C GLN A 5 20.28 92.63 14.99
N SER A 6 21.59 92.34 14.89
CA SER A 6 22.57 92.92 13.93
C SER A 6 23.70 93.57 14.76
N ASN A 7 24.96 93.74 14.38
CA ASN A 7 25.74 93.63 13.15
C ASN A 7 27.22 93.62 13.57
N GLY A 8 28.11 93.00 12.80
CA GLY A 8 29.56 93.07 13.04
C GLY A 8 30.37 92.43 11.92
N SER A 9 30.68 93.24 10.91
CA SER A 9 31.38 92.92 9.67
C SER A 9 32.92 93.05 9.75
N GLY A 10 33.64 92.20 9.01
CA GLY A 10 35.07 92.32 8.63
C GLY A 10 35.99 91.40 9.45
N VAL A 11 36.90 90.58 8.92
CA VAL A 11 37.72 90.59 7.68
C VAL A 11 38.12 89.12 7.36
N PRO A 12 38.29 88.70 6.08
CA PRO A 12 38.62 87.30 5.75
C PRO A 12 40.13 87.03 5.84
N GLY A 13 40.52 86.16 6.77
CA GLY A 13 41.87 85.61 6.85
C GLY A 13 42.03 84.38 5.96
N GLN A 14 42.96 84.46 5.02
CA GLN A 14 43.40 83.39 4.13
C GLN A 14 43.83 82.14 4.92
N GLY A 15 43.19 81.01 4.66
CA GLY A 15 43.62 79.69 5.12
C GLY A 15 44.06 78.83 3.93
N SER A 16 45.32 78.40 3.95
CA SER A 16 45.96 77.50 2.99
C SER A 16 45.15 76.21 2.71
N PRO A 17 45.27 75.60 1.51
CA PRO A 17 44.57 74.35 1.21
C PRO A 17 45.15 73.23 2.08
N ALA A 18 44.31 72.65 2.94
CA ALA A 18 44.67 71.47 3.72
C ALA A 18 45.00 70.30 2.78
N ARG A 19 46.25 69.84 2.84
CA ARG A 19 46.73 68.60 2.20
C ARG A 19 45.83 67.43 2.61
N ALA A 20 45.32 66.70 1.62
CA ALA A 20 44.65 65.43 1.82
C ALA A 20 45.58 64.46 2.59
N PRO A 21 45.07 63.68 3.56
CA PRO A 21 45.88 62.67 4.22
C PRO A 21 46.22 61.56 3.22
N ALA A 22 47.49 61.55 2.79
CA ALA A 22 48.11 60.42 2.11
C ALA A 22 48.19 59.27 3.12
N ASN A 23 47.23 58.33 3.05
CA ASN A 23 47.35 56.90 3.41
C ASN A 23 45.95 56.25 3.57
N VAL A 24 45.16 56.23 2.49
CA VAL A 24 44.04 55.27 2.38
C VAL A 24 44.55 54.11 1.52
N ARG A 25 45.02 53.04 2.16
CA ARG A 25 45.19 51.75 1.46
C ARG A 25 43.81 51.23 1.12
N ILE A 26 43.46 51.28 -0.16
CA ILE A 26 42.33 50.51 -0.71
C ILE A 26 42.72 49.04 -0.52
N VAL A 27 42.08 48.37 0.44
CA VAL A 27 42.21 46.93 0.61
C VAL A 27 41.39 46.28 -0.49
N ASP A 28 42.02 45.51 -1.37
CA ASP A 28 41.32 44.71 -2.37
C ASP A 28 40.25 43.85 -1.68
N PRO A 29 39.02 43.73 -2.24
CA PRO A 29 37.98 42.92 -1.62
C PRO A 29 38.49 41.48 -1.50
N VAL A 30 38.62 41.01 -0.26
CA VAL A 30 38.97 39.61 0.04
C VAL A 30 38.01 38.71 -0.74
N PRO A 31 38.49 37.79 -1.60
CA PRO A 31 37.60 36.90 -2.33
C PRO A 31 36.79 36.10 -1.31
N PHE A 32 35.48 36.35 -1.27
CA PHE A 32 34.55 35.66 -0.38
C PHE A 32 34.55 34.18 -0.76
N ALA A 33 35.33 33.37 -0.04
CA ALA A 33 35.32 31.93 -0.24
C ALA A 33 33.92 31.41 0.11
N PRO A 34 33.14 30.88 -0.85
CA PRO A 34 31.76 30.50 -0.59
C PRO A 34 31.75 29.41 0.48
N SER A 35 30.90 29.60 1.48
CA SER A 35 30.80 28.68 2.61
C SER A 35 30.45 27.26 2.11
N PRO A 36 30.84 26.19 2.82
CA PRO A 36 30.54 24.82 2.42
C PRO A 36 29.05 24.58 2.15
N ARG A 37 28.18 25.33 2.86
CA ARG A 37 26.72 25.30 2.70
C ARG A 37 26.23 25.94 1.41
N GLU A 38 26.91 26.98 0.92
CA GLU A 38 26.58 27.64 -0.35
C GLU A 38 27.05 26.82 -1.55
N ARG A 39 28.21 26.17 -1.43
CA ARG A 39 28.68 25.17 -2.41
C ARG A 39 27.74 23.97 -2.48
N LEU A 40 27.28 23.46 -1.33
CA LEU A 40 26.31 22.37 -1.29
C LEU A 40 24.96 22.78 -1.89
N ARG A 41 24.48 24.00 -1.61
CA ARG A 41 23.23 24.52 -2.19
C ARG A 41 23.32 24.76 -3.70
N SER A 42 24.44 25.28 -4.20
CA SER A 42 24.65 25.45 -5.65
C SER A 42 24.77 24.10 -6.35
N PHE A 43 25.49 23.15 -5.75
CA PHE A 43 25.62 21.79 -6.25
C PHE A 43 24.27 21.05 -6.30
N MET A 44 23.46 21.14 -5.24
CA MET A 44 22.10 20.56 -5.20
C MET A 44 21.12 21.26 -6.14
N ARG A 45 21.26 22.55 -6.42
CA ARG A 45 20.44 23.25 -7.43
C ARG A 45 20.76 22.81 -8.85
N VAL A 46 22.04 22.62 -9.16
CA VAL A 46 22.51 22.21 -10.49
C VAL A 46 22.23 20.72 -10.74
N HIS A 47 22.40 19.87 -9.73
CA HIS A 47 22.21 18.43 -9.86
C HIS A 47 20.82 17.93 -9.42
N GLY A 48 19.98 18.79 -8.83
CA GLY A 48 18.67 18.39 -8.32
C GLY A 48 17.76 17.76 -9.37
N ARG A 49 17.77 18.27 -10.61
CA ARG A 49 16.98 17.71 -11.72
C ARG A 49 17.50 16.34 -12.16
N LYS A 50 18.83 16.14 -12.16
CA LYS A 50 19.46 14.85 -12.45
C LYS A 50 19.23 13.85 -11.31
N LEU A 51 19.30 14.27 -10.06
CA LEU A 51 19.03 13.44 -8.88
C LEU A 51 17.56 13.00 -8.84
N TRP A 52 16.64 13.87 -9.25
CA TRP A 52 15.20 13.58 -9.29
C TRP A 52 14.84 12.61 -10.43
N TRP A 53 15.47 12.78 -11.61
CA TRP A 53 15.40 11.79 -12.69
C TRP A 53 16.06 10.46 -12.31
N LEU A 54 17.19 10.50 -11.60
CA LEU A 54 17.88 9.29 -11.12
C LEU A 54 17.03 8.57 -10.06
N HIS A 55 16.39 9.29 -9.14
CA HIS A 55 15.47 8.72 -8.16
C HIS A 55 14.24 8.10 -8.84
N SER A 56 13.66 8.79 -9.83
CA SER A 56 12.52 8.28 -10.59
C SER A 56 12.90 7.04 -11.43
N ALA A 57 14.08 7.06 -12.06
CA ALA A 57 14.61 5.92 -12.82
C ALA A 57 15.01 4.75 -11.89
N TYR A 58 15.52 5.04 -10.69
CA TYR A 58 15.82 4.03 -9.68
C TYR A 58 14.54 3.40 -9.12
N ALA A 59 13.53 4.20 -8.80
CA ALA A 59 12.23 3.71 -8.33
C ALA A 59 11.53 2.87 -9.42
N LEU A 60 11.59 3.32 -10.68
CA LEU A 60 11.08 2.58 -11.83
C LEU A 60 11.87 1.28 -12.06
N GLY A 61 13.20 1.34 -12.00
CA GLY A 61 14.08 0.17 -12.16
C GLY A 61 13.90 -0.85 -11.03
N LEU A 62 13.71 -0.39 -9.80
CA LEU A 62 13.39 -1.24 -8.65
C LEU A 62 11.99 -1.85 -8.80
N GLY A 63 11.00 -1.07 -9.27
CA GLY A 63 9.67 -1.57 -9.59
C GLY A 63 9.69 -2.65 -10.68
N ILE A 64 10.43 -2.42 -11.77
CA ILE A 64 10.62 -3.39 -12.86
C ILE A 64 11.35 -4.64 -12.35
N ALA A 65 12.40 -4.49 -11.55
CA ALA A 65 13.14 -5.61 -10.97
C ALA A 65 12.27 -6.44 -10.02
N VAL A 66 11.43 -5.80 -9.20
CA VAL A 66 10.46 -6.47 -8.32
C VAL A 66 9.42 -7.25 -9.14
N VAL A 67 8.87 -6.64 -10.20
CA VAL A 67 7.90 -7.32 -11.08
C VAL A 67 8.55 -8.47 -11.84
N ALA A 68 9.75 -8.28 -12.39
CA ALA A 68 10.48 -9.31 -13.12
C ALA A 68 10.93 -10.46 -12.19
N PHE A 69 11.29 -10.16 -10.94
CA PHE A 69 11.63 -11.17 -9.95
C PHE A 69 10.38 -11.93 -9.46
N ALA A 70 9.26 -11.24 -9.29
CA ALA A 70 7.97 -11.87 -8.99
C ALA A 70 7.48 -12.80 -10.12
N GLN A 71 7.90 -12.56 -11.36
CA GLN A 71 7.57 -13.42 -12.51
C GLN A 71 8.43 -14.70 -12.58
N LYS A 72 9.59 -14.78 -11.93
CA LYS A 72 10.54 -15.91 -12.01
C LYS A 72 10.18 -17.14 -11.16
N GLY A 73 9.07 -17.07 -10.42
CA GLY A 73 8.57 -18.20 -9.65
C GLY A 73 8.01 -17.77 -8.32
N PHE A 74 7.02 -18.52 -7.88
CA PHE A 74 6.27 -18.32 -6.65
C PHE A 74 7.15 -18.17 -5.40
N ASP A 75 8.16 -19.03 -5.24
CA ASP A 75 9.02 -19.01 -4.06
C ASP A 75 9.82 -17.71 -3.96
N HIS A 76 10.22 -17.17 -5.12
CA HIS A 76 10.92 -15.89 -5.22
C HIS A 76 9.98 -14.73 -4.86
N ALA A 77 8.74 -14.74 -5.36
CA ALA A 77 7.74 -13.72 -5.03
C ALA A 77 7.39 -13.73 -3.53
N ARG A 78 7.34 -14.91 -2.90
CA ARG A 78 7.12 -15.07 -1.46
C ARG A 78 8.25 -14.47 -0.64
N TRP A 79 9.49 -14.87 -0.88
CA TRP A 79 10.66 -14.32 -0.17
C TRP A 79 10.87 -12.84 -0.45
N LEU A 80 10.50 -12.36 -1.64
CA LEU A 80 10.48 -10.95 -1.95
C LEU A 80 9.46 -10.20 -1.08
N ALA A 81 8.21 -10.67 -1.02
CA ALA A 81 7.18 -10.06 -0.16
C ALA A 81 7.56 -10.07 1.32
N VAL A 82 8.16 -11.16 1.80
CA VAL A 82 8.63 -11.30 3.18
C VAL A 82 9.80 -10.35 3.47
N SER A 83 10.86 -10.36 2.65
CA SER A 83 12.06 -9.53 2.87
C SER A 83 11.74 -8.05 2.80
N ILE A 84 10.92 -7.66 1.82
CA ILE A 84 10.40 -6.30 1.68
C ILE A 84 9.54 -5.95 2.89
N GLY A 85 8.53 -6.76 3.24
CA GLY A 85 7.70 -6.59 4.43
C GLY A 85 8.49 -6.44 5.73
N ALA A 86 9.49 -7.29 5.94
CA ALA A 86 10.36 -7.27 7.12
C ALA A 86 11.25 -6.02 7.16
N ALA A 87 11.86 -5.65 6.03
CA ALA A 87 12.61 -4.40 5.93
C ALA A 87 11.73 -3.20 6.26
N TRP A 88 10.47 -3.17 5.79
CA TRP A 88 9.53 -2.10 6.13
C TRP A 88 9.17 -2.08 7.62
N LEU A 89 8.85 -3.23 8.22
CA LEU A 89 8.55 -3.31 9.66
C LEU A 89 9.73 -2.81 10.50
N LEU A 90 10.95 -3.18 10.11
CA LEU A 90 12.18 -2.68 10.74
C LEU A 90 12.28 -1.17 10.58
N VAL A 91 12.01 -0.63 9.39
CA VAL A 91 12.05 0.82 9.18
C VAL A 91 10.97 1.52 10.01
N VAL A 92 9.71 1.07 9.99
CA VAL A 92 8.64 1.64 10.84
C VAL A 92 9.01 1.59 12.32
N LEU A 93 9.57 0.46 12.80
CA LEU A 93 10.03 0.30 14.17
C LEU A 93 11.19 1.25 14.48
N PHE A 94 12.18 1.37 13.59
CA PHE A 94 13.29 2.30 13.71
C PHE A 94 12.79 3.74 13.77
N PHE A 95 11.92 4.15 12.85
CA PHE A 95 11.29 5.47 12.86
C PHE A 95 10.44 5.69 14.13
N ARG A 96 9.86 4.65 14.72
CA ARG A 96 9.13 4.76 15.98
C ARG A 96 10.05 4.94 17.18
N LEU A 97 11.12 4.14 17.28
CA LEU A 97 12.05 4.15 18.40
C LEU A 97 12.93 5.41 18.39
N PHE A 98 13.37 5.85 17.20
CA PHE A 98 14.30 6.97 17.03
C PHE A 98 13.62 8.27 16.58
N GLY A 99 12.47 8.20 15.91
CA GLY A 99 11.62 9.34 15.58
C GLY A 99 10.73 9.74 16.75
N SER A 100 11.37 10.10 17.87
CA SER A 100 10.67 10.52 19.08
C SER A 100 9.71 11.69 18.80
N GLY A 101 8.41 11.46 19.01
CA GLY A 101 7.32 12.43 18.93
C GLY A 101 7.35 13.52 20.02
N ARG A 102 8.53 13.86 20.54
CA ARG A 102 8.75 14.97 21.48
C ARG A 102 9.22 16.26 20.79
N GLU A 103 9.63 16.20 19.52
CA GLU A 103 10.08 17.39 18.76
C GLU A 103 8.95 18.14 18.02
N GLN A 104 7.69 17.72 18.16
CA GLN A 104 6.55 18.45 17.58
C GLN A 104 6.21 19.75 18.35
N ALA A 105 6.55 19.81 19.64
CA ALA A 105 6.17 20.92 20.52
C ALA A 105 7.18 22.08 20.59
N GLN A 106 8.37 21.97 19.97
CA GLN A 106 9.42 22.99 20.07
C GLN A 106 10.00 23.42 18.69
N LEU A 107 9.19 23.33 17.63
CA LEU A 107 9.60 23.72 16.26
C LEU A 107 9.98 25.20 16.11
N HIS A 108 9.60 26.07 17.04
CA HIS A 108 9.97 27.48 17.02
C HIS A 108 11.30 27.79 17.73
N ALA A 109 11.87 26.85 18.50
CA ALA A 109 13.13 27.03 19.25
C ALA A 109 14.21 25.98 18.95
N ALA A 110 13.92 24.98 18.12
CA ALA A 110 14.85 23.87 17.87
C ALA A 110 16.00 24.22 16.90
N PRO A 111 17.23 23.70 17.12
CA PRO A 111 18.37 23.95 16.25
C PRO A 111 18.11 23.47 14.81
N ALA A 112 18.72 24.13 13.82
CA ALA A 112 18.51 23.83 12.39
C ALA A 112 18.71 22.35 12.01
N LYS A 113 19.54 21.60 12.76
CA LYS A 113 19.71 20.15 12.63
C LYS A 113 18.44 19.35 12.97
N ALA A 114 17.69 19.74 13.99
CA ALA A 114 16.45 19.08 14.39
C ALA A 114 15.33 19.31 13.35
N ARG A 115 15.23 20.54 12.83
CA ARG A 115 14.28 20.85 11.73
C ARG A 115 14.60 20.09 10.44
N LEU A 116 15.88 19.98 10.08
CA LEU A 116 16.32 19.18 8.92
C LEU A 116 16.07 17.69 9.15
N ARG A 117 16.37 17.17 10.35
CA ARG A 117 16.11 15.78 10.72
C ARG A 117 14.62 15.48 10.66
N PHE A 118 13.76 16.32 11.22
CA PHE A 118 12.31 16.16 11.13
C PHE A 118 11.83 16.12 9.68
N PHE A 119 12.26 17.07 8.85
CA PHE A 119 11.86 17.12 7.44
C PHE A 119 12.36 15.88 6.66
N ALA A 120 13.61 15.47 6.88
CA ALA A 120 14.18 14.26 6.30
C ALA A 120 13.41 13.01 6.75
N MET A 121 13.01 12.96 8.04
CA MET A 121 12.25 11.85 8.60
C MET A 121 10.84 11.78 8.01
N THR A 122 10.13 12.91 7.91
CA THR A 122 8.80 12.97 7.28
C THR A 122 8.87 12.60 5.80
N TYR A 123 9.89 13.09 5.08
CA TYR A 123 10.10 12.76 3.68
C TYR A 123 10.38 11.26 3.48
N ALA A 124 11.24 10.67 4.32
CA ALA A 124 11.52 9.25 4.27
C ALA A 124 10.27 8.41 4.58
N LEU A 125 9.48 8.80 5.60
CA LEU A 125 8.23 8.14 5.95
C LEU A 125 7.19 8.20 4.82
N LYS A 126 7.09 9.32 4.11
CA LYS A 126 6.23 9.43 2.92
C LYS A 126 6.66 8.49 1.80
N ASN A 127 7.96 8.48 1.47
CA ASN A 127 8.50 7.56 0.47
C ASN A 127 8.29 6.10 0.89
N LEU A 128 8.32 5.82 2.20
CA LEU A 128 8.02 4.53 2.78
C LEU A 128 6.59 4.08 2.48
N TYR A 129 5.60 4.92 2.83
CA TYR A 129 4.19 4.61 2.60
C TYR A 129 3.88 4.49 1.12
N GLN A 130 4.46 5.38 0.31
CA GLN A 130 4.32 5.34 -1.14
C GLN A 130 4.84 3.99 -1.66
N GLY A 131 6.12 3.66 -1.40
CA GLY A 131 6.73 2.41 -1.84
C GLY A 131 5.94 1.18 -1.38
N MET A 132 5.46 1.19 -0.14
CA MET A 132 4.64 0.11 0.41
C MET A 132 3.32 -0.05 -0.32
N LEU A 133 2.53 1.02 -0.48
CA LEU A 133 1.21 0.94 -1.11
C LEU A 133 1.32 0.56 -2.60
N PHE A 134 2.31 1.08 -3.32
CA PHE A 134 2.58 0.68 -4.70
C PHE A 134 3.07 -0.77 -4.83
N PHE A 135 3.76 -1.29 -3.81
CA PHE A 135 4.14 -2.70 -3.78
C PHE A 135 2.94 -3.62 -3.52
N LEU A 136 2.01 -3.23 -2.66
CA LEU A 136 0.82 -4.02 -2.34
C LEU A 136 -0.18 -4.06 -3.50
N LEU A 137 -0.35 -2.93 -4.19
CA LEU A 137 -1.43 -2.75 -5.17
C LEU A 137 -1.50 -3.87 -6.23
N PRO A 138 -0.41 -4.34 -6.87
CA PRO A 138 -0.47 -5.39 -7.87
C PRO A 138 -0.92 -6.75 -7.32
N PHE A 139 -0.56 -7.09 -6.08
CA PHE A 139 -0.99 -8.35 -5.44
C PHE A 139 -2.48 -8.29 -5.12
N TYR A 140 -2.91 -7.19 -4.52
CA TYR A 140 -4.32 -6.95 -4.21
C TYR A 140 -5.19 -6.89 -5.47
N TRP A 141 -4.71 -6.25 -6.53
CA TRP A 141 -5.37 -6.19 -7.83
C TRP A 141 -5.59 -7.58 -8.42
N LYS A 142 -4.57 -8.45 -8.37
CA LYS A 142 -4.70 -9.83 -8.87
C LYS A 142 -5.66 -10.68 -8.05
N SER A 143 -5.67 -10.52 -6.72
CA SER A 143 -6.55 -11.27 -5.80
C SER A 143 -7.97 -10.72 -5.72
N THR A 144 -8.32 -9.72 -6.54
CA THR A 144 -9.62 -9.05 -6.47
C THR A 144 -10.44 -9.31 -7.71
N THR A 145 -11.73 -9.53 -7.51
CA THR A 145 -12.70 -9.65 -8.60
C THR A 145 -13.44 -8.32 -8.73
N PHE A 146 -13.42 -7.74 -9.93
CA PHE A 146 -14.18 -6.52 -10.19
C PHE A 146 -15.69 -6.78 -10.02
N TRP A 147 -16.41 -5.79 -9.48
CA TRP A 147 -17.86 -5.88 -9.23
C TRP A 147 -18.26 -6.89 -8.14
N ALA A 148 -17.32 -7.35 -7.33
CA ALA A 148 -17.58 -8.15 -6.14
C ALA A 148 -17.34 -7.35 -4.85
N PRO A 149 -17.85 -7.83 -3.69
CA PRO A 149 -17.67 -7.16 -2.40
C PRO A 149 -16.21 -6.98 -1.97
N ASN A 150 -15.24 -7.69 -2.55
CA ASN A 150 -13.82 -7.51 -2.22
C ASN A 150 -13.13 -6.34 -2.96
N SER A 151 -13.81 -5.72 -3.94
CA SER A 151 -13.22 -4.68 -4.78
C SER A 151 -12.95 -3.35 -4.07
N TRP A 152 -13.77 -2.96 -3.08
CA TRP A 152 -13.59 -1.69 -2.36
C TRP A 152 -12.23 -1.60 -1.66
N PHE A 153 -11.68 -2.71 -1.17
CA PHE A 153 -10.44 -2.69 -0.41
C PHE A 153 -9.25 -2.30 -1.31
N VAL A 154 -9.25 -2.78 -2.55
CA VAL A 154 -8.24 -2.38 -3.55
C VAL A 154 -8.40 -0.92 -3.95
N VAL A 155 -9.65 -0.45 -4.10
CA VAL A 155 -9.93 0.98 -4.37
C VAL A 155 -9.45 1.84 -3.20
N LEU A 156 -9.66 1.40 -1.96
CA LEU A 156 -9.15 2.07 -0.76
C LEU A 156 -7.62 2.13 -0.78
N LEU A 157 -6.93 1.01 -1.01
CA LEU A 157 -5.47 0.97 -1.12
C LEU A 157 -4.94 1.83 -2.27
N GLY A 158 -5.60 1.82 -3.43
CA GLY A 158 -5.27 2.66 -4.57
C GLY A 158 -5.47 4.14 -4.30
N THR A 159 -6.53 4.49 -3.56
CA THR A 159 -6.77 5.86 -3.08
C THR A 159 -5.68 6.28 -2.10
N CYS A 160 -5.32 5.42 -1.14
CA CYS A 160 -4.20 5.66 -0.23
C CYS A 160 -2.88 5.83 -0.99
N ALA A 161 -2.62 5.00 -2.01
CA ALA A 161 -1.43 5.09 -2.85
C ALA A 161 -1.36 6.43 -3.59
N LEU A 162 -2.49 6.85 -4.18
CA LEU A 162 -2.61 8.13 -4.87
C LEU A 162 -2.43 9.31 -3.90
N LEU A 163 -3.08 9.27 -2.74
CA LEU A 163 -2.91 10.31 -1.72
C LEU A 163 -1.45 10.38 -1.23
N SER A 164 -0.74 9.25 -1.22
CA SER A 164 0.67 9.20 -0.84
C SER A 164 1.62 9.86 -1.86
N THR A 165 1.23 10.00 -3.13
CA THR A 165 2.05 10.72 -4.15
C THR A 165 1.80 12.22 -4.14
N LEU A 166 0.64 12.65 -3.64
CA LEU A 166 0.24 14.06 -3.56
C LEU A 166 0.85 14.70 -2.31
N ASP A 167 2.14 15.04 -2.37
CA ASP A 167 2.93 15.60 -1.26
C ASP A 167 2.24 16.76 -0.52
N ILE A 168 1.59 17.66 -1.28
CA ILE A 168 0.88 18.84 -0.75
C ILE A 168 -0.40 18.43 0.00
N VAL A 169 -1.12 17.42 -0.48
CA VAL A 169 -2.36 16.92 0.13
C VAL A 169 -2.04 16.08 1.35
N PHE A 170 -1.01 15.26 1.29
CA PHE A 170 -0.54 14.43 2.40
C PHE A 170 -0.15 15.30 3.61
N ASP A 171 0.62 16.37 3.38
CA ASP A 171 1.01 17.28 4.46
C ASP A 171 -0.17 18.14 4.98
N ARG A 172 -1.01 18.64 4.06
CA ARG A 172 -2.08 19.59 4.44
C ARG A 172 -3.30 18.91 5.05
N VAL A 173 -3.61 17.67 4.67
CA VAL A 173 -4.85 16.97 5.06
C VAL A 173 -4.56 15.80 6.00
N VAL A 174 -3.65 14.90 5.63
CA VAL A 174 -3.38 13.68 6.41
C VAL A 174 -2.67 14.01 7.72
N PHE A 175 -1.60 14.82 7.69
CA PHE A 175 -0.90 15.20 8.93
C PHE A 175 -1.60 16.30 9.75
N ARG A 176 -2.56 17.02 9.17
CA ARG A 176 -3.39 18.01 9.89
C ARG A 176 -4.35 17.33 10.86
N PHE A 177 -4.95 16.20 10.47
CA PHE A 177 -5.89 15.46 11.29
C PHE A 177 -5.25 14.17 11.81
N ARG A 178 -4.89 14.17 13.10
CA ARG A 178 -4.27 13.00 13.76
C ARG A 178 -5.04 11.71 13.49
N ALA A 179 -6.38 11.75 13.54
CA ALA A 179 -7.23 10.60 13.27
C ALA A 179 -7.07 10.04 11.85
N LEU A 180 -6.98 10.90 10.83
CA LEU A 180 -6.83 10.48 9.44
C LEU A 180 -5.46 9.84 9.17
N ALA A 181 -4.39 10.41 9.75
CA ALA A 181 -3.07 9.79 9.71
C ALA A 181 -3.06 8.39 10.34
N SER A 182 -3.79 8.20 11.45
CA SER A 182 -3.87 6.91 12.13
C SER A 182 -4.68 5.89 11.35
N ILE A 183 -5.78 6.29 10.70
CA ILE A 183 -6.55 5.43 9.80
C ILE A 183 -5.68 5.02 8.61
N PHE A 184 -5.01 5.98 7.96
CA PHE A 184 -4.11 5.71 6.86
C PHE A 184 -3.01 4.71 7.24
N HIS A 185 -2.36 4.93 8.38
CA HIS A 185 -1.36 3.99 8.90
C HIS A 185 -1.95 2.61 9.17
N GLY A 186 -3.13 2.54 9.81
CA GLY A 186 -3.81 1.29 10.12
C GLY A 186 -4.16 0.49 8.85
N VAL A 187 -4.74 1.13 7.85
CA VAL A 187 -5.08 0.51 6.55
C VAL A 187 -3.82 -0.01 5.86
N ALA A 188 -2.77 0.81 5.82
CA ALA A 188 -1.54 0.48 5.11
C ALA A 188 -0.76 -0.65 5.81
N LEU A 189 -0.70 -0.63 7.15
CA LEU A 189 -0.11 -1.69 7.97
C LEU A 189 -0.91 -2.99 7.88
N PHE A 190 -2.25 -2.93 8.00
CA PHE A 190 -3.13 -4.08 7.86
C PHE A 190 -3.00 -4.73 6.48
N GLY A 191 -3.08 -3.92 5.41
CA GLY A 191 -2.93 -4.42 4.04
C GLY A 191 -1.58 -5.11 3.81
N CYS A 192 -0.51 -4.57 4.40
CA CYS A 192 0.81 -5.17 4.35
C CYS A 192 0.88 -6.51 5.10
N LEU A 193 0.42 -6.54 6.35
CA LEU A 193 0.43 -7.76 7.15
C LEU A 193 -0.47 -8.84 6.57
N ASN A 194 -1.60 -8.48 5.99
CA ASN A 194 -2.51 -9.42 5.33
C ASN A 194 -1.87 -10.05 4.06
N LEU A 195 -0.84 -9.44 3.47
CA LEU A 195 -0.01 -10.06 2.43
C LEU A 195 1.16 -10.86 3.03
N VAL A 196 1.85 -10.31 4.04
CA VAL A 196 3.10 -10.88 4.57
C VAL A 196 2.87 -12.07 5.48
N VAL A 197 1.80 -12.08 6.29
CA VAL A 197 1.52 -13.18 7.23
C VAL A 197 1.29 -14.51 6.50
N PRO A 198 0.43 -14.61 5.47
CA PRO A 198 0.31 -15.84 4.68
C PRO A 198 1.61 -16.22 3.96
N ALA A 199 2.44 -15.24 3.58
CA ALA A 199 3.72 -15.49 2.94
C ALA A 199 4.76 -16.09 3.93
N LEU A 200 4.69 -15.72 5.21
CA LEU A 200 5.52 -16.28 6.29
C LEU A 200 5.01 -17.63 6.79
N PHE A 201 3.69 -17.81 6.83
CA PHE A 201 3.03 -19.00 7.35
C PHE A 201 2.12 -19.61 6.27
N PRO A 202 2.71 -20.31 5.29
CA PRO A 202 1.97 -20.79 4.13
C PRO A 202 0.79 -21.67 4.56
N ASP A 203 1.03 -22.74 5.31
CA ASP A 203 0.01 -23.75 5.59
C ASP A 203 -1.07 -23.32 6.62
N THR A 204 -1.22 -22.01 6.83
CA THR A 204 -2.24 -21.42 7.70
C THR A 204 -3.44 -20.95 6.89
N ARG A 205 -4.66 -21.13 7.43
CA ARG A 205 -5.89 -20.61 6.80
C ARG A 205 -5.83 -19.11 6.60
N THR A 206 -6.42 -18.61 5.51
CA THR A 206 -6.41 -17.18 5.22
C THR A 206 -7.16 -16.35 6.26
N LEU A 207 -8.24 -16.90 6.83
CA LEU A 207 -8.95 -16.26 7.93
C LEU A 207 -8.06 -15.99 9.15
N TYR A 208 -7.26 -16.98 9.59
CA TYR A 208 -6.36 -16.77 10.73
C TYR A 208 -5.28 -15.75 10.40
N SER A 209 -4.74 -15.79 9.19
CA SER A 209 -3.74 -14.80 8.74
C SER A 209 -4.30 -13.37 8.75
N LEU A 210 -5.54 -13.19 8.29
CA LEU A 210 -6.27 -11.93 8.31
C LEU A 210 -6.51 -11.44 9.75
N LEU A 211 -6.91 -12.33 10.67
CA LEU A 211 -7.12 -11.99 12.07
C LEU A 211 -5.80 -11.65 12.79
N ILE A 212 -4.71 -12.36 12.50
CA ILE A 212 -3.36 -12.06 13.01
C ILE A 212 -2.91 -10.69 12.50
N ALA A 213 -3.09 -10.42 11.20
CA ALA A 213 -2.75 -9.12 10.60
C ALA A 213 -3.53 -7.98 11.27
N MET A 214 -4.84 -8.18 11.52
CA MET A 214 -5.66 -7.22 12.26
C MET A 214 -5.17 -7.03 13.70
N GLY A 215 -4.89 -8.12 14.42
CA GLY A 215 -4.40 -8.08 15.79
C GLY A 215 -3.09 -7.30 15.93
N ILE A 216 -2.11 -7.59 15.07
CA ILE A 216 -0.83 -6.86 15.04
C ILE A 216 -1.06 -5.38 14.68
N THR A 217 -1.99 -5.08 13.77
CA THR A 217 -2.35 -3.69 13.41
C THR A 217 -2.91 -2.94 14.62
N VAL A 218 -3.81 -3.54 15.40
CA VAL A 218 -4.36 -2.94 16.62
C VAL A 218 -3.27 -2.69 17.66
N VAL A 219 -2.38 -3.67 17.87
CA VAL A 219 -1.23 -3.52 18.77
C VAL A 219 -0.32 -2.39 18.30
N GLY A 220 -0.03 -2.32 17.00
CA GLY A 220 0.75 -1.23 16.39
C GLY A 220 0.10 0.13 16.59
N PHE A 221 -1.22 0.22 16.36
CA PHE A 221 -1.99 1.44 16.59
C PHE A 221 -1.89 1.91 18.04
N TRP A 222 -2.12 1.01 19.02
CA TRP A 222 -2.03 1.34 20.43
C TRP A 222 -0.63 1.72 20.88
N THR A 223 0.38 1.01 20.40
CA THR A 223 1.79 1.31 20.66
C THR A 223 2.16 2.72 20.19
N ILE A 224 1.51 3.23 19.13
CA ILE A 224 1.74 4.57 18.61
C ILE A 224 1.05 5.66 19.47
N HIS A 225 -0.18 5.41 19.89
CA HIS A 225 -1.05 6.43 20.49
C HIS A 225 -1.01 6.47 22.01
N VAL A 226 -0.63 5.38 22.67
CA VAL A 226 -0.72 5.25 24.13
C VAL A 226 0.67 5.02 24.70
N SER A 227 1.03 5.81 25.72
CA SER A 227 2.29 5.64 26.44
C SER A 227 2.22 4.46 27.40
N VAL A 228 3.36 3.80 27.66
CA VAL A 228 3.45 2.64 28.58
C VAL A 228 2.93 2.97 29.99
N ALA A 229 3.05 4.24 30.42
CA ALA A 229 2.52 4.70 31.70
C ALA A 229 0.98 4.69 31.76
N MET A 230 0.30 4.98 30.64
CA MET A 230 -1.17 4.95 30.54
C MET A 230 -1.71 3.52 30.49
N LEU A 231 -0.92 2.56 30.01
CA LEU A 231 -1.22 1.13 30.03
C LEU A 231 -1.23 0.50 31.43
N ARG A 232 -0.86 1.24 32.48
CA ARG A 232 -0.97 0.80 33.88
C ARG A 232 -2.39 0.98 34.45
N ASP A 233 -3.21 1.82 33.83
CA ASP A 233 -4.59 2.06 34.24
C ASP A 233 -5.53 1.00 33.62
N ARG A 234 -6.33 0.36 34.48
CA ARG A 234 -7.31 -0.67 34.12
C ARG A 234 -8.29 -0.21 33.03
N ARG A 235 -8.62 1.09 32.98
CA ARG A 235 -9.52 1.66 31.97
C ARG A 235 -8.92 1.60 30.57
N TRP A 236 -7.63 1.93 30.43
CA TRP A 236 -6.93 1.86 29.15
C TRP A 236 -6.70 0.42 28.70
N ILE A 237 -6.45 -0.49 29.64
CA ILE A 237 -6.41 -1.93 29.35
C ILE A 237 -7.77 -2.42 28.83
N ALA A 238 -8.86 -2.03 29.51
CA ALA A 238 -10.21 -2.40 29.07
C ALA A 238 -10.54 -1.83 27.68
N LEU A 239 -10.18 -0.57 27.41
CA LEU A 239 -10.33 0.05 26.10
C LEU A 239 -9.49 -0.65 25.02
N PHE A 240 -8.27 -1.10 25.35
CA PHE A 240 -7.44 -1.89 24.44
C PHE A 240 -8.15 -3.17 24.03
N PHE A 241 -8.57 -3.99 25.00
CA PHE A 241 -9.27 -5.24 24.72
C PHE A 241 -10.60 -5.02 23.99
N LEU A 242 -11.36 -3.98 24.34
CA LEU A 242 -12.59 -3.63 23.64
C LEU A 242 -12.31 -3.26 22.19
N SER A 243 -11.29 -2.44 21.93
CA SER A 243 -10.91 -2.06 20.56
C SER A 243 -10.37 -3.24 19.76
N ALA A 244 -9.61 -4.15 20.39
CA ALA A 244 -9.12 -5.37 19.76
C ALA A 244 -10.27 -6.32 19.41
N ALA A 245 -11.21 -6.53 20.33
CA ALA A 245 -12.40 -7.33 20.08
C ALA A 245 -13.27 -6.73 18.96
N ALA A 246 -13.48 -5.41 18.96
CA ALA A 246 -14.21 -4.71 17.92
C ALA A 246 -13.53 -4.82 16.55
N ALA A 247 -12.20 -4.63 16.48
CA ALA A 247 -11.44 -4.71 15.25
C ALA A 247 -11.38 -6.14 14.70
N LEU A 248 -11.15 -7.14 15.56
CA LEU A 248 -11.16 -8.56 15.17
C LEU A 248 -12.55 -9.01 14.74
N GLY A 249 -13.60 -8.62 15.48
CA GLY A 249 -14.99 -8.89 15.12
C GLY A 249 -15.37 -8.24 13.79
N GLY A 250 -14.95 -6.99 13.57
CA GLY A 250 -15.13 -6.28 12.30
C GLY A 250 -14.38 -6.94 11.14
N ALA A 251 -13.14 -7.38 11.36
CA ALA A 251 -12.36 -8.11 10.36
C ALA A 251 -12.99 -9.47 10.02
N TYR A 252 -13.50 -10.19 11.02
CA TYR A 252 -14.21 -11.45 10.84
C TYR A 252 -15.54 -11.26 10.08
N ALA A 253 -16.33 -10.25 10.44
CA ALA A 253 -17.59 -9.93 9.78
C ALA A 253 -17.37 -9.43 8.34
N GLY A 254 -16.34 -8.61 8.13
CA GLY A 254 -15.95 -8.06 6.83
C GLY A 254 -15.05 -8.97 5.99
N ARG A 255 -14.81 -10.22 6.40
CA ARG A 255 -13.86 -11.14 5.73
C ARG A 255 -14.14 -11.33 4.25
N THR A 256 -15.41 -11.39 3.86
CA THR A 256 -15.86 -11.59 2.46
C THR A 256 -15.57 -10.35 1.60
N ALA A 257 -15.42 -9.20 2.24
CA ALA A 257 -15.12 -7.92 1.62
C ALA A 257 -13.61 -7.65 1.54
N ILE A 258 -12.76 -8.53 2.07
CA ILE A 258 -11.31 -8.40 2.01
C ILE A 258 -10.78 -9.52 1.11
N PRO A 259 -10.02 -9.21 0.04
CA PRO A 259 -9.51 -10.24 -0.86
C PRO A 259 -8.49 -11.13 -0.12
N PRO A 260 -8.51 -12.45 -0.37
CA PRO A 260 -7.62 -13.41 0.29
C PRO A 260 -6.25 -13.41 -0.40
N VAL A 261 -5.50 -12.33 -0.19
CA VAL A 261 -4.18 -12.12 -0.77
C VAL A 261 -3.17 -13.10 -0.16
N PRO A 262 -2.20 -13.61 -0.94
CA PRO A 262 -1.95 -13.38 -2.38
C PRO A 262 -2.56 -14.45 -3.31
N MET A 263 -3.67 -15.10 -2.93
CA MET A 263 -4.32 -16.09 -3.79
C MET A 263 -5.07 -15.43 -4.94
N TYR A 264 -5.01 -16.02 -6.13
CA TYR A 264 -5.78 -15.54 -7.28
C TYR A 264 -6.04 -16.66 -8.29
N VAL A 265 -7.10 -16.52 -9.07
CA VAL A 265 -7.39 -17.39 -10.21
C VAL A 265 -6.49 -16.98 -11.37
N SER A 266 -5.57 -17.86 -11.78
CA SER A 266 -4.63 -17.59 -12.87
C SER A 266 -5.21 -17.93 -14.24
N LYS A 267 -6.01 -19.00 -14.30
CA LYS A 267 -6.76 -19.41 -15.48
C LYS A 267 -8.11 -19.91 -15.03
N GLY A 268 -9.15 -19.52 -15.75
CA GLY A 268 -10.50 -19.98 -15.51
C GLY A 268 -11.19 -20.14 -16.84
N ALA A 269 -11.82 -21.28 -17.06
CA ALA A 269 -12.52 -21.56 -18.29
C ALA A 269 -13.74 -22.43 -18.02
N VAL A 270 -14.73 -22.30 -18.91
CA VAL A 270 -15.96 -23.09 -18.92
C VAL A 270 -16.14 -23.65 -20.31
N GLY A 271 -16.50 -24.93 -20.39
CA GLY A 271 -16.82 -25.58 -21.64
C GLY A 271 -17.47 -26.94 -21.46
N PRO A 272 -18.06 -27.49 -22.53
CA PRO A 272 -18.73 -28.79 -22.48
C PRO A 272 -17.76 -29.98 -22.53
N ILE A 273 -16.53 -29.77 -23.04
CA ILE A 273 -15.55 -30.83 -23.33
C ILE A 273 -14.23 -30.55 -22.61
N VAL A 274 -13.63 -31.58 -22.02
CA VAL A 274 -12.27 -31.56 -21.44
C VAL A 274 -11.35 -32.39 -22.34
N LEU A 275 -10.18 -31.85 -22.71
CA LEU A 275 -9.16 -32.59 -23.46
C LEU A 275 -8.49 -33.67 -22.60
N PRO A 276 -7.83 -34.65 -23.22
CA PRO A 276 -7.03 -35.67 -22.51
C PRO A 276 -5.92 -35.11 -21.60
N ASP A 277 -5.48 -33.87 -21.82
CA ASP A 277 -4.45 -33.18 -21.04
C ASP A 277 -5.00 -32.40 -19.81
N GLY A 278 -6.31 -32.50 -19.56
CA GLY A 278 -6.99 -31.85 -18.43
C GLY A 278 -7.30 -30.36 -18.65
N ARG A 279 -7.06 -29.79 -19.84
CA ARG A 279 -7.54 -28.45 -20.23
C ARG A 279 -8.93 -28.55 -20.86
N LEU A 280 -9.66 -27.42 -20.92
CA LEU A 280 -10.94 -27.37 -21.62
C LEU A 280 -10.74 -27.33 -23.15
N GLY A 281 -11.61 -28.06 -23.85
CA GLY A 281 -11.74 -28.16 -25.32
C GLY A 281 -11.95 -26.82 -25.99
N MET A 282 -12.69 -25.98 -25.28
CA MET A 282 -13.19 -24.71 -25.74
C MET A 282 -13.37 -23.84 -24.50
N VAL A 283 -12.86 -22.61 -24.55
CA VAL A 283 -13.12 -21.59 -23.53
C VAL A 283 -14.25 -20.75 -24.08
N VAL A 284 -15.43 -20.87 -23.48
CA VAL A 284 -16.62 -20.24 -24.04
C VAL A 284 -17.04 -19.08 -23.15
N HIS A 285 -17.09 -17.89 -23.74
CA HIS A 285 -17.63 -16.69 -23.09
C HIS A 285 -19.15 -16.55 -23.32
N GLU A 286 -19.69 -17.22 -24.34
CA GLU A 286 -21.10 -17.22 -24.70
C GLU A 286 -21.52 -18.61 -25.24
N LEU A 287 -22.41 -19.33 -24.55
CA LEU A 287 -22.95 -20.63 -24.99
C LEU A 287 -24.42 -20.51 -25.40
N HIS A 288 -24.79 -21.22 -26.47
CA HIS A 288 -26.18 -21.44 -26.82
C HIS A 288 -26.80 -22.54 -25.93
N PRO A 289 -28.04 -22.40 -25.41
CA PRO A 289 -28.66 -23.39 -24.52
C PRO A 289 -28.71 -24.81 -25.08
N SER A 290 -28.90 -24.95 -26.39
CA SER A 290 -29.06 -26.26 -27.07
C SER A 290 -27.81 -27.15 -27.04
N VAL A 291 -26.63 -26.60 -26.72
CA VAL A 291 -25.37 -27.39 -26.60
C VAL A 291 -25.04 -27.75 -25.15
N ILE A 292 -25.89 -27.35 -24.20
CA ILE A 292 -25.66 -27.50 -22.76
C ILE A 292 -26.34 -28.78 -22.24
N ASP A 293 -25.70 -29.93 -22.47
CA ASP A 293 -26.03 -31.18 -21.75
C ASP A 293 -25.23 -31.30 -20.45
N LYS A 294 -24.04 -30.68 -20.42
CA LYS A 294 -23.10 -30.68 -19.30
C LYS A 294 -22.23 -29.43 -19.36
N LEU A 295 -22.11 -28.73 -18.24
CA LEU A 295 -21.15 -27.63 -18.06
C LEU A 295 -20.01 -28.11 -17.18
N ILE A 296 -18.78 -27.92 -17.65
CA ILE A 296 -17.58 -28.22 -16.86
C ILE A 296 -16.80 -26.92 -16.70
N ALA A 297 -16.51 -26.56 -15.45
CA ALA A 297 -15.64 -25.46 -15.12
C ALA A 297 -14.30 -25.98 -14.63
N ILE A 298 -13.21 -25.43 -15.17
CA ILE A 298 -11.85 -25.67 -14.71
C ILE A 298 -11.23 -24.33 -14.31
N THR A 299 -10.73 -24.25 -13.09
CA THR A 299 -9.95 -23.09 -12.63
C THR A 299 -8.61 -23.51 -12.04
N ASP A 300 -7.56 -22.80 -12.42
CA ASP A 300 -6.21 -22.93 -11.89
C ASP A 300 -5.97 -21.79 -10.90
N VAL A 301 -5.94 -22.13 -9.62
CA VAL A 301 -5.77 -21.16 -8.53
C VAL A 301 -4.32 -21.15 -8.10
N VAL A 302 -3.68 -19.98 -8.14
CA VAL A 302 -2.34 -19.80 -7.58
C VAL A 302 -2.50 -19.57 -6.09
N VAL A 303 -1.81 -20.39 -5.29
CA VAL A 303 -1.90 -20.34 -3.82
C VAL A 303 -0.52 -20.10 -3.21
N PRO A 304 0.00 -18.85 -3.17
CA PRO A 304 1.34 -18.50 -2.66
C PRO A 304 1.64 -18.95 -1.23
N GLY A 305 0.59 -19.10 -0.44
CA GLY A 305 0.65 -19.69 0.89
C GLY A 305 0.64 -21.22 0.90
N GLY A 306 0.77 -21.97 -0.19
CA GLY A 306 0.62 -23.43 -0.08
C GLY A 306 -0.80 -23.86 0.33
N LYS A 307 -0.98 -25.10 0.79
CA LYS A 307 -2.31 -25.77 0.77
C LYS A 307 -3.11 -25.62 2.08
N GLY A 308 -2.83 -24.58 2.86
CA GLY A 308 -3.43 -24.37 4.19
C GLY A 308 -4.92 -24.06 4.18
N ASP A 309 -5.43 -23.48 3.09
CA ASP A 309 -6.84 -23.18 2.91
C ASP A 309 -7.53 -24.16 1.96
N ARG A 310 -8.82 -24.38 2.16
CA ARG A 310 -9.63 -25.22 1.28
C ARG A 310 -10.46 -24.37 0.34
N LEU A 311 -10.42 -24.69 -0.94
CA LEU A 311 -11.13 -23.94 -1.96
C LEU A 311 -12.51 -24.54 -2.25
N VAL A 312 -13.44 -23.71 -2.70
CA VAL A 312 -14.81 -24.11 -3.02
C VAL A 312 -15.19 -23.50 -4.36
N HIS A 313 -15.72 -24.32 -5.26
CA HIS A 313 -16.34 -23.90 -6.51
C HIS A 313 -17.83 -23.64 -6.28
N VAL A 314 -18.24 -22.39 -6.45
CA VAL A 314 -19.64 -21.96 -6.28
C VAL A 314 -20.17 -21.51 -7.64
N TRP A 315 -21.17 -22.23 -8.15
CA TRP A 315 -21.87 -21.87 -9.37
C TRP A 315 -23.00 -20.92 -9.03
N ARG A 316 -23.06 -19.82 -9.77
CA ARG A 316 -24.12 -18.82 -9.68
C ARG A 316 -24.79 -18.64 -11.03
N HIS A 317 -26.11 -18.55 -11.03
CA HIS A 317 -26.93 -18.20 -12.17
C HIS A 317 -27.75 -16.96 -11.81
N ASP A 318 -27.61 -15.89 -12.58
CA ASP A 318 -28.21 -14.57 -12.33
C ASP A 318 -27.98 -14.02 -10.90
N GLY A 319 -26.87 -14.42 -10.28
CA GLY A 319 -26.46 -14.02 -8.92
C GLY A 319 -26.79 -15.05 -7.83
N ASP A 320 -27.75 -15.93 -8.08
CA ASP A 320 -28.19 -16.95 -7.13
C ASP A 320 -27.29 -18.18 -7.16
N GLU A 321 -26.96 -18.71 -5.98
CA GLU A 321 -26.15 -19.93 -5.86
C GLU A 321 -26.96 -21.16 -6.25
N VAL A 322 -26.55 -21.84 -7.31
CA VAL A 322 -27.22 -23.04 -7.83
C VAL A 322 -26.50 -24.33 -7.42
N HIS A 323 -25.19 -24.27 -7.21
CA HIS A 323 -24.40 -25.45 -6.82
C HIS A 323 -23.09 -25.06 -6.13
N ARG A 324 -22.68 -25.89 -5.18
CA ARG A 324 -21.42 -25.74 -4.44
C ARG A 324 -20.65 -27.06 -4.42
N ALA A 325 -19.42 -27.03 -4.93
CA ALA A 325 -18.52 -28.17 -4.97
C ALA A 325 -17.26 -27.87 -4.13
N THR A 326 -16.97 -28.71 -3.15
CA THR A 326 -15.82 -28.54 -2.24
C THR A 326 -14.51 -28.96 -2.91
N GLU A 327 -13.35 -28.50 -2.40
CA GLU A 327 -12.05 -28.95 -2.91
C GLU A 327 -11.89 -30.48 -2.88
N THR A 328 -12.40 -31.18 -1.86
CA THR A 328 -12.33 -32.64 -1.78
C THR A 328 -13.00 -33.35 -2.96
N THR A 329 -14.00 -32.72 -3.57
CA THR A 329 -14.74 -33.27 -4.71
C THR A 329 -14.26 -32.68 -6.05
N SER A 330 -13.61 -31.53 -6.03
CA SER A 330 -13.26 -30.76 -7.22
C SER A 330 -11.77 -30.77 -7.55
N LYS A 331 -10.89 -31.11 -6.60
CA LYS A 331 -9.44 -31.08 -6.82
C LYS A 331 -9.01 -32.13 -7.85
N VAL A 332 -8.23 -31.69 -8.83
CA VAL A 332 -7.60 -32.55 -9.83
C VAL A 332 -6.13 -32.18 -9.98
N ASP A 333 -5.34 -33.07 -10.57
CA ASP A 333 -3.94 -32.78 -10.85
C ASP A 333 -3.80 -31.58 -11.79
N GLY A 334 -2.91 -30.66 -11.42
CA GLY A 334 -2.72 -29.39 -12.08
C GLY A 334 -1.25 -29.01 -12.22
N PRO A 335 -0.95 -27.91 -12.93
CA PRO A 335 0.41 -27.40 -13.08
C PRO A 335 1.10 -27.15 -11.73
N GLU A 336 2.41 -27.37 -11.68
CA GLU A 336 3.20 -27.08 -10.48
C GLU A 336 2.97 -25.65 -9.97
N GLY A 337 2.80 -25.50 -8.65
CA GLY A 337 2.53 -24.21 -8.01
C GLY A 337 1.08 -23.72 -8.09
N THR A 338 0.16 -24.50 -8.65
CA THR A 338 -1.27 -24.18 -8.70
C THR A 338 -2.14 -25.31 -8.13
N VAL A 339 -3.33 -24.95 -7.63
CA VAL A 339 -4.39 -25.89 -7.28
C VAL A 339 -5.44 -25.84 -8.38
N ARG A 340 -5.58 -26.93 -9.13
CA ARG A 340 -6.62 -27.06 -10.14
C ARG A 340 -7.89 -27.60 -9.53
N LEU A 341 -8.98 -26.89 -9.77
CA LEU A 341 -10.32 -27.27 -9.38
C LEU A 341 -11.16 -27.51 -10.63
N ARG A 342 -11.90 -28.62 -10.64
CA ARG A 342 -12.83 -29.02 -11.68
C ARG A 342 -14.17 -29.37 -11.06
N SER A 343 -15.22 -28.68 -11.47
CA SER A 343 -16.59 -28.99 -11.10
C SER A 343 -17.46 -29.08 -12.34
N ALA A 344 -18.56 -29.83 -12.27
CA ALA A 344 -19.49 -29.96 -13.39
C ALA A 344 -20.94 -29.86 -12.94
N LEU A 345 -21.78 -29.26 -13.78
CA LEU A 345 -23.23 -29.31 -13.68
C LEU A 345 -23.76 -30.21 -14.80
N SER A 346 -24.62 -31.16 -14.45
CA SER A 346 -25.26 -32.05 -15.43
C SER A 346 -26.64 -32.49 -14.99
N GLY A 347 -27.51 -32.73 -15.97
CA GLY A 347 -28.85 -33.30 -15.77
C GLY A 347 -29.67 -32.50 -14.76
N ARG A 348 -30.09 -33.15 -13.66
CA ARG A 348 -30.99 -32.55 -12.64
C ARG A 348 -30.38 -31.40 -11.82
N GLN A 349 -29.07 -31.15 -11.93
CA GLN A 349 -28.40 -30.03 -11.26
C GLN A 349 -28.49 -28.73 -12.06
N LEU A 350 -28.91 -28.81 -13.32
CA LEU A 350 -29.12 -27.63 -14.15
C LEU A 350 -30.48 -26.99 -13.82
N PRO A 351 -30.56 -25.65 -13.69
CA PRO A 351 -31.82 -24.94 -13.56
C PRO A 351 -32.72 -25.15 -14.78
N ALA A 352 -34.04 -25.03 -14.58
CA ALA A 352 -35.00 -25.14 -15.68
C ALA A 352 -34.82 -24.06 -16.76
N ARG A 353 -34.29 -22.88 -16.38
CA ARG A 353 -33.92 -21.80 -17.30
C ARG A 353 -32.40 -21.67 -17.34
N LEU A 354 -31.81 -21.94 -18.49
CA LEU A 354 -30.35 -21.84 -18.69
C LEU A 354 -29.90 -20.46 -19.16
N ILE A 355 -30.77 -19.71 -19.84
CA ILE A 355 -30.47 -18.37 -20.36
C ILE A 355 -30.23 -17.42 -19.19
N GLY A 356 -29.16 -16.64 -19.26
CA GLY A 356 -28.79 -15.65 -18.25
C GLY A 356 -27.28 -15.54 -18.04
N THR A 357 -26.91 -14.75 -17.03
CA THR A 357 -25.51 -14.55 -16.66
C THR A 357 -25.09 -15.65 -15.72
N TRP A 358 -24.02 -16.35 -16.08
CA TRP A 358 -23.43 -17.38 -15.24
C TRP A 358 -22.10 -16.93 -14.68
N ALA A 359 -21.84 -17.32 -13.44
CA ALA A 359 -20.58 -17.09 -12.78
C ALA A 359 -20.15 -18.34 -12.00
N ILE A 360 -18.86 -18.64 -12.03
CA ILE A 360 -18.23 -19.59 -11.12
C ILE A 360 -17.30 -18.80 -10.23
N ASP A 361 -17.64 -18.78 -8.94
CA ASP A 361 -16.83 -18.20 -7.89
C ASP A 361 -15.93 -19.26 -7.30
N VAL A 362 -14.65 -18.93 -7.20
CA VAL A 362 -13.69 -19.66 -6.38
C VAL A 362 -13.63 -18.94 -5.05
N GLU A 363 -14.16 -19.57 -4.01
CA GLU A 363 -14.17 -19.05 -2.64
C GLU A 363 -13.23 -19.88 -1.75
N THR A 364 -12.69 -19.27 -0.69
CA THR A 364 -12.11 -20.01 0.43
C THR A 364 -13.21 -20.65 1.26
N GLN A 365 -12.85 -21.59 2.14
CA GLN A 365 -13.80 -22.21 3.07
C GLN A 365 -14.51 -21.18 3.97
N ASP A 366 -13.88 -20.04 4.22
CA ASP A 366 -14.41 -18.94 5.04
C ASP A 366 -15.17 -17.88 4.21
N SER A 367 -15.57 -18.22 2.98
CA SER A 367 -16.34 -17.39 2.05
C SER A 367 -15.61 -16.14 1.53
N GLN A 368 -14.27 -16.15 1.50
CA GLN A 368 -13.53 -15.09 0.84
C GLN A 368 -13.40 -15.39 -0.66
N LEU A 369 -13.82 -14.45 -1.51
CA LEU A 369 -13.75 -14.62 -2.96
C LEU A 369 -12.31 -14.48 -3.45
N VAL A 370 -11.78 -15.54 -4.06
CA VAL A 370 -10.44 -15.62 -4.67
C VAL A 370 -10.47 -15.16 -6.13
N GLY A 371 -11.54 -15.49 -6.85
CA GLY A 371 -11.71 -15.11 -8.25
C GLY A 371 -13.07 -15.55 -8.79
N ARG A 372 -13.51 -14.92 -9.88
CA ARG A 372 -14.74 -15.25 -10.60
C ARG A 372 -14.47 -15.46 -12.08
N VAL A 373 -15.05 -16.51 -12.64
CA VAL A 373 -15.15 -16.73 -14.08
C VAL A 373 -16.60 -16.49 -14.47
N SER A 374 -16.86 -15.60 -15.43
CA SER A 374 -18.22 -15.31 -15.89
C SER A 374 -18.37 -15.66 -17.36
N PHE A 375 -19.57 -16.11 -17.73
CA PHE A 375 -19.97 -16.42 -19.10
C PHE A 375 -21.46 -16.15 -19.26
N LEU A 376 -21.88 -15.85 -20.48
CA LEU A 376 -23.28 -15.63 -20.82
C LEU A 376 -23.86 -16.88 -21.47
N VAL A 377 -25.12 -17.18 -21.17
CA VAL A 377 -25.90 -18.15 -21.96
C VAL A 377 -27.03 -17.37 -22.62
N ALA A 378 -26.98 -17.28 -23.94
CA ALA A 378 -27.90 -16.50 -24.77
C ALA A 378 -28.38 -17.33 -25.97
N ASP A 379 -29.57 -16.98 -26.47
CA ASP A 379 -30.22 -17.63 -27.62
C ASP A 379 -29.56 -17.31 -28.97
#